data_AF-A0AAD9RSS1-F1
#
_entry.id   AF-A0AAD9RSS1-F1
#
_cell.length_a   1.000
_cell.length_b   1.000
_cell.length_c   1.000
_cell.angle_alpha   90.00
_cell.angle_beta   90.00
_cell.angle_gamma   90.00
#
_symmetry.space_group_name_H-M   'P 1'
#
loop_
_entity.id
_entity.type
_entity.pdbx_description
1 polymer ?
#
loop_
_entity_poly.entity_id
_entity_poly.type
_entity_poly.pdbx_seq_one_letter_code
_entity_poly.pdbx_strand_id
1 'polypeptide(L)'
;MQSSFIIYHSNLFTTAVSVTCCTYYTQIYKQCLQKISIIDDTLEGLHIPKEYNNFSKKVTRNVIIWILISIAINLSQIPWYLEKATGINICLAPFLINYTLHVNSLMETLYATLIWYVASIFQRINKYILHLSANDNCGIKMMWKKVPSRSFHRRSLIDTSQHKYSLLTVITCHTLHRVFQIQLTTTMANHFILIVLFTYFQYTYFLNEPNIRIQYMLNYIGLAMMLLFFVAKVVFLNNNIEKCCKKAYHTVYVLYTLRDFTHNPERQEEISQFILQIVQKRLRLSAMGSVYFGHRFLCTFFIIIINYVIIIIQFNTT
;
A
#
# COMPACT_ATOMS: atom_id res chain seq x y z
N MET A 1 -34.06 -0.74 4.60
CA MET A 1 -33.79 -0.36 3.19
C MET A 1 -32.81 0.80 3.06
N GLN A 2 -32.94 1.87 3.84
CA GLN A 2 -32.08 3.07 3.75
C GLN A 2 -30.57 2.77 3.88
N SER A 3 -30.15 1.92 4.83
CA SER A 3 -28.73 1.64 5.02
C SER A 3 -28.09 0.84 3.88
N SER A 4 -28.85 -0.07 3.24
CA SER A 4 -28.38 -0.77 2.03
C SER A 4 -28.19 0.19 0.85
N PHE A 5 -29.03 1.21 0.75
CA PHE A 5 -28.90 2.28 -0.24
C PHE A 5 -27.62 3.08 -0.03
N ILE A 6 -27.31 3.48 1.22
CA ILE A 6 -26.06 4.20 1.56
C ILE A 6 -24.82 3.39 1.14
N ILE A 7 -24.77 2.10 1.48
CA ILE A 7 -23.63 1.22 1.15
C ILE A 7 -23.44 1.10 -0.36
N TYR A 8 -24.53 0.95 -1.11
CA TYR A 8 -24.46 0.82 -2.56
C TYR A 8 -23.95 2.12 -3.20
N HIS A 9 -24.52 3.26 -2.83
CA HIS A 9 -24.13 4.55 -3.40
C HIS A 9 -22.72 4.98 -3.01
N SER A 10 -22.27 4.71 -1.78
CA SER A 10 -20.91 5.05 -1.36
C SER A 10 -19.86 4.24 -2.14
N ASN A 11 -20.12 2.95 -2.35
CA ASN A 11 -19.25 2.08 -3.15
C ASN A 11 -19.26 2.47 -4.64
N LEU A 12 -20.45 2.73 -5.21
CA LEU A 12 -20.58 3.17 -6.59
C LEU A 12 -19.82 4.48 -6.83
N PHE A 13 -19.97 5.46 -5.94
CA PHE A 13 -19.23 6.72 -5.99
C PHE A 13 -17.71 6.49 -5.91
N THR A 14 -17.25 5.67 -4.97
CA THR A 14 -15.83 5.33 -4.82
C THR A 14 -15.27 4.64 -6.07
N THR A 15 -16.05 3.76 -6.71
CA THR A 15 -15.67 3.10 -7.96
C THR A 15 -15.63 4.08 -9.12
N ALA A 16 -16.62 4.97 -9.25
CA ALA A 16 -16.60 6.00 -10.28
C ALA A 16 -15.34 6.87 -10.15
N VAL A 17 -15.04 7.36 -8.94
CA VAL A 17 -13.81 8.13 -8.67
C VAL A 17 -12.56 7.31 -9.00
N SER A 18 -12.52 6.03 -8.62
CA SER A 18 -11.39 5.13 -8.90
C SER A 18 -11.16 4.94 -10.40
N VAL A 19 -12.22 4.69 -11.17
CA VAL A 19 -12.16 4.49 -12.63
C VAL A 19 -11.76 5.78 -13.34
N THR A 20 -12.34 6.93 -12.95
CA THR A 20 -11.97 8.24 -13.50
C THR A 20 -10.52 8.59 -13.19
N CYS A 21 -10.06 8.35 -11.95
CA CYS A 21 -8.64 8.57 -11.60
C CYS A 21 -7.73 7.64 -12.40
N CYS A 22 -8.09 6.35 -12.52
CA CYS A 22 -7.30 5.38 -13.26
C CYS A 22 -7.15 5.77 -14.73
N THR A 23 -8.25 6.13 -15.39
CA THR A 23 -8.25 6.58 -16.79
C THR A 23 -7.45 7.87 -16.97
N TYR A 24 -7.68 8.88 -16.13
CA TYR A 24 -6.97 10.16 -16.19
C TYR A 24 -5.45 9.99 -15.98
N TYR A 25 -5.04 9.15 -15.03
CA TYR A 25 -3.63 8.96 -14.68
C TYR A 25 -2.94 7.80 -15.41
N THR A 26 -3.59 7.13 -16.37
CA THR A 26 -3.01 5.97 -17.08
C THR A 26 -1.65 6.28 -17.70
N GLN A 27 -1.49 7.46 -18.32
CA GLN A 27 -0.21 7.87 -18.92
C GLN A 27 0.89 8.06 -17.86
N ILE A 28 0.57 8.72 -16.75
CA ILE A 28 1.51 8.96 -15.65
C ILE A 28 1.90 7.62 -15.00
N TYR A 29 0.93 6.72 -14.85
CA TYR A 29 1.16 5.38 -14.35
C TYR A 29 2.12 4.58 -15.24
N LYS A 30 1.93 4.63 -16.58
CA LYS A 30 2.85 3.99 -17.54
C LYS A 30 4.27 4.55 -17.43
N GLN A 31 4.42 5.88 -17.30
CA GLN A 31 5.73 6.51 -17.07
C GLN A 31 6.35 6.06 -15.75
N CYS A 32 5.56 5.89 -14.70
CA CYS A 32 6.02 5.37 -13.41
C CYS A 32 6.57 3.95 -13.55
N LEU A 33 5.86 3.06 -14.24
CA LEU A 33 6.33 1.69 -14.49
C LEU A 33 7.60 1.65 -15.34
N GLN A 34 7.72 2.53 -16.35
CA GLN A 34 8.94 2.65 -17.15
C GLN A 34 10.13 3.09 -16.29
N LYS A 35 9.96 4.07 -15.39
CA LYS A 35 11.01 4.49 -14.44
C LYS A 35 11.43 3.35 -13.51
N ILE A 36 10.48 2.55 -13.04
CA ILE A 36 10.76 1.36 -12.23
C ILE A 36 11.59 0.34 -13.04
N SER A 37 11.21 0.07 -14.29
CA SER A 37 11.97 -0.84 -15.17
C SER A 37 13.41 -0.37 -15.37
N ILE A 38 13.63 0.92 -15.62
CA ILE A 38 14.97 1.50 -15.79
C ILE A 38 15.80 1.30 -14.51
N ILE A 39 15.20 1.50 -13.32
CA ILE A 39 15.87 1.24 -12.05
C ILE A 39 16.27 -0.24 -11.97
N ASP A 40 15.38 -1.17 -12.31
CA ASP A 40 15.68 -2.60 -12.26
C ASP A 40 16.75 -3.05 -13.26
N ASP A 41 16.70 -2.58 -14.51
CA ASP A 41 17.71 -2.85 -15.53
C ASP A 41 19.09 -2.35 -15.07
N THR A 42 19.11 -1.22 -14.39
CA THR A 42 20.36 -0.68 -13.88
C THR A 42 20.87 -1.44 -12.66
N LEU A 43 20.00 -1.82 -11.73
CA LEU A 43 20.39 -2.67 -10.60
C LEU A 43 20.98 -4.00 -11.09
N GLU A 44 20.44 -4.56 -12.16
CA GLU A 44 21.00 -5.74 -12.83
C GLU A 44 22.42 -5.49 -13.38
N GLY A 45 22.64 -4.34 -14.01
CA GLY A 45 23.97 -3.90 -14.46
C GLY A 45 24.99 -3.76 -13.31
N LEU A 46 24.53 -3.53 -12.08
CA LEU A 46 25.35 -3.52 -10.86
C LEU A 46 25.50 -4.92 -10.23
N HIS A 47 25.16 -5.98 -10.96
CA HIS A 47 25.14 -7.37 -10.50
C HIS A 47 24.13 -7.65 -9.36
N ILE A 48 23.10 -6.82 -9.21
CA ILE A 48 21.99 -7.07 -8.28
C ILE A 48 20.86 -7.73 -9.07
N PRO A 49 20.48 -8.98 -8.77
CA PRO A 49 19.50 -9.69 -9.59
C PRO A 49 18.13 -8.99 -9.59
N LYS A 50 17.46 -9.04 -10.75
CA LYS A 50 16.06 -8.60 -10.89
C LYS A 50 15.15 -9.46 -10.02
N GLU A 51 14.28 -8.81 -9.24
CA GLU A 51 13.25 -9.49 -8.46
C GLU A 51 11.94 -9.68 -9.23
N TYR A 52 11.94 -9.50 -10.56
CA TYR A 52 10.73 -9.57 -11.38
C TYR A 52 9.97 -10.90 -11.20
N ASN A 53 10.69 -12.03 -11.14
CA ASN A 53 10.07 -13.33 -10.89
C ASN A 53 9.40 -13.41 -9.51
N ASN A 54 10.01 -12.82 -8.47
CA ASN A 54 9.45 -12.78 -7.13
C ASN A 54 8.23 -11.83 -7.07
N PHE A 55 8.30 -10.69 -7.78
CA PHE A 55 7.20 -9.74 -7.91
C PHE A 55 6.02 -10.37 -8.64
N SER A 56 6.23 -10.99 -9.79
CA SER A 56 5.18 -11.68 -10.57
C SER A 56 4.51 -12.78 -9.73
N LYS A 57 5.30 -13.66 -9.08
CA LYS A 57 4.76 -14.67 -8.16
C LYS A 57 3.92 -14.06 -7.04
N LYS A 58 4.34 -12.91 -6.50
CA LYS A 58 3.62 -12.19 -5.44
C LYS A 58 2.30 -11.61 -5.96
N VAL A 59 2.31 -10.96 -7.13
CA VAL A 59 1.12 -10.41 -7.79
C VAL A 59 0.11 -11.53 -8.05
N THR A 60 0.53 -12.62 -8.69
CA THR A 60 -0.33 -13.77 -8.97
C THR A 60 -0.94 -14.34 -7.69
N ARG A 61 -0.13 -14.50 -6.64
CA ARG A 61 -0.63 -14.95 -5.34
C ARG A 61 -1.65 -13.99 -4.72
N ASN A 62 -1.40 -12.69 -4.78
CA ASN A 62 -2.33 -11.69 -4.24
C ASN A 62 -3.65 -11.68 -5.03
N VAL A 63 -3.61 -11.85 -6.35
CA VAL A 63 -4.82 -11.94 -7.20
C VAL A 63 -5.62 -13.21 -6.87
N ILE A 64 -4.96 -14.36 -6.71
CA ILE A 64 -5.64 -15.62 -6.31
C ILE A 64 -6.32 -15.44 -4.95
N ILE A 65 -5.61 -14.90 -3.96
CA ILE A 65 -6.18 -14.63 -2.62
C ILE A 65 -7.39 -13.69 -2.73
N TRP A 66 -7.28 -12.62 -3.54
CA TRP A 66 -8.38 -11.69 -3.77
C TRP A 66 -9.61 -12.36 -4.41
N ILE A 67 -9.43 -13.23 -5.41
CA ILE A 67 -10.53 -13.99 -6.03
C ILE A 67 -11.23 -14.87 -4.98
N LEU A 68 -10.46 -15.63 -4.20
CA LEU A 68 -11.01 -16.52 -3.17
C LEU A 68 -11.80 -15.74 -2.10
N ILE A 69 -11.26 -14.62 -1.62
CA ILE A 69 -11.94 -13.76 -0.64
C ILE A 69 -13.22 -13.16 -1.25
N SER A 70 -13.16 -12.72 -2.51
CA SER A 70 -14.32 -12.14 -3.21
C SER A 70 -15.47 -13.15 -3.34
N ILE A 71 -15.14 -14.41 -3.67
CA ILE A 71 -16.11 -15.51 -3.73
C ILE A 71 -16.68 -15.79 -2.34
N ALA A 72 -15.82 -15.92 -1.32
CA ALA A 72 -16.26 -16.19 0.06
C ALA A 72 -17.23 -15.10 0.58
N ILE A 73 -16.91 -13.83 0.31
CA ILE A 73 -17.78 -12.68 0.65
C ILE A 73 -19.15 -12.82 -0.04
N ASN A 74 -19.19 -13.06 -1.35
CA ASN A 74 -20.46 -13.17 -2.07
C ASN A 74 -21.29 -14.35 -1.57
N LEU A 75 -20.67 -15.52 -1.35
CA LEU A 75 -21.34 -16.70 -0.81
C LEU A 75 -21.93 -16.44 0.58
N SER A 76 -21.20 -15.71 1.43
CA SER A 76 -21.66 -15.41 2.78
C SER A 76 -22.90 -14.52 2.86
N GLN A 77 -23.19 -13.78 1.79
CA GLN A 77 -24.34 -12.89 1.72
C GLN A 77 -25.58 -13.57 1.14
N ILE A 78 -25.47 -14.73 0.51
CA ILE A 78 -26.61 -15.45 -0.08
C ILE A 78 -27.77 -15.65 0.92
N PRO A 79 -27.53 -16.05 2.19
CA PRO A 79 -28.60 -16.19 3.17
C PRO A 79 -29.45 -14.91 3.28
N TRP A 80 -28.83 -13.74 3.36
CA TRP A 80 -29.53 -12.46 3.51
C TRP A 80 -30.48 -12.17 2.34
N TYR A 81 -30.13 -12.57 1.12
CA TYR A 81 -30.99 -12.37 -0.05
C TYR A 81 -32.09 -13.45 -0.16
N LEU A 82 -31.83 -14.68 0.27
CA LEU A 82 -32.84 -15.75 0.31
C LEU A 82 -34.03 -15.42 1.23
N GLU A 83 -33.80 -14.59 2.24
CA GLU A 83 -34.87 -14.13 3.14
C GLU A 83 -35.84 -13.14 2.47
N LYS A 84 -35.40 -12.42 1.44
CA LYS A 84 -36.14 -11.29 0.86
C LYS A 84 -36.80 -11.57 -0.48
N ALA A 85 -36.39 -12.63 -1.16
CA ALA A 85 -36.89 -12.96 -2.48
C ALA A 85 -36.91 -14.48 -2.69
N THR A 86 -37.57 -14.94 -3.75
CA THR A 86 -37.47 -16.32 -4.26
C THR A 86 -36.95 -16.35 -5.72
N GLY A 87 -36.21 -17.39 -6.10
CA GLY A 87 -35.74 -17.63 -7.48
C GLY A 87 -34.21 -17.64 -7.70
N ILE A 88 -33.76 -18.14 -8.87
CA ILE A 88 -32.33 -18.31 -9.23
C ILE A 88 -31.55 -16.98 -9.23
N ASN A 89 -32.23 -15.87 -9.54
CA ASN A 89 -31.62 -14.53 -9.57
C ASN A 89 -31.02 -14.11 -8.22
N ILE A 90 -31.43 -14.74 -7.11
CA ILE A 90 -30.91 -14.48 -5.76
C ILE A 90 -29.45 -14.88 -5.62
N CYS A 91 -29.05 -16.00 -6.24
CA CYS A 91 -27.66 -16.44 -6.16
C CYS A 91 -26.71 -15.49 -6.90
N LEU A 92 -27.21 -14.79 -7.92
CA LEU A 92 -26.43 -13.83 -8.72
C LEU A 92 -26.44 -12.42 -8.12
N ALA A 93 -27.44 -12.07 -7.32
CA ALA A 93 -27.59 -10.72 -6.76
C ALA A 93 -26.36 -10.24 -5.94
N PRO A 94 -25.77 -11.03 -5.01
CA PRO A 94 -24.57 -10.61 -4.29
C PRO A 94 -23.40 -10.26 -5.20
N PHE A 95 -23.21 -11.03 -6.28
CA PHE A 95 -22.11 -10.81 -7.23
C PHE A 95 -22.27 -9.50 -7.98
N LEU A 96 -23.50 -9.16 -8.40
CA LEU A 96 -23.79 -7.90 -9.09
C LEU A 96 -23.67 -6.70 -8.14
N ILE A 97 -24.22 -6.82 -6.93
CA ILE A 97 -24.25 -5.72 -5.95
C ILE A 97 -22.84 -5.43 -5.41
N ASN A 98 -22.02 -6.46 -5.18
CA ASN A 98 -20.66 -6.28 -4.68
C ASN A 98 -19.62 -6.04 -5.79
N TYR A 99 -20.02 -5.96 -7.07
CA TYR A 99 -19.08 -5.77 -8.17
C TYR A 99 -18.18 -4.54 -7.97
N THR A 100 -18.76 -3.41 -7.55
CA THR A 100 -18.04 -2.15 -7.27
C THR A 100 -17.03 -2.31 -6.13
N LEU A 101 -17.41 -3.02 -5.07
CA LEU A 101 -16.55 -3.36 -3.93
C LEU A 101 -15.35 -4.21 -4.38
N HIS A 102 -15.58 -5.22 -5.23
CA HIS A 102 -14.54 -6.10 -5.76
C HIS A 102 -13.55 -5.33 -6.63
N VAL A 103 -14.03 -4.46 -7.52
CA VAL A 103 -13.18 -3.59 -8.36
C VAL A 103 -12.33 -2.65 -7.49
N ASN A 104 -12.91 -1.99 -6.50
CA ASN A 104 -12.16 -1.12 -5.59
C ASN A 104 -11.08 -1.90 -4.82
N SER A 105 -11.43 -3.09 -4.32
CA SER A 105 -10.48 -3.96 -3.61
C SER A 105 -9.33 -4.44 -4.50
N LEU A 106 -9.58 -4.68 -5.79
CA LEU A 106 -8.52 -5.04 -6.74
C LEU A 106 -7.54 -3.88 -6.92
N MET A 107 -8.04 -2.65 -7.08
CA MET A 107 -7.21 -1.46 -7.23
C MET A 107 -6.34 -1.18 -6.01
N GLU A 108 -6.89 -1.36 -4.80
CA GLU A 108 -6.12 -1.23 -3.56
C GLU A 108 -5.03 -2.31 -3.45
N THR A 109 -5.34 -3.54 -3.87
CA THR A 109 -4.40 -4.66 -3.88
C THR A 109 -3.26 -4.38 -4.86
N LEU A 110 -3.56 -3.83 -6.04
CA LEU A 110 -2.59 -3.39 -7.03
C LEU A 110 -1.67 -2.31 -6.42
N TYR A 111 -2.23 -1.26 -5.85
CA TYR A 111 -1.46 -0.18 -5.23
C TYR A 111 -0.57 -0.69 -4.09
N ALA A 112 -1.10 -1.50 -3.17
CA ALA A 112 -0.34 -2.10 -2.08
C ALA A 112 0.83 -2.96 -2.60
N THR A 113 0.62 -3.69 -3.70
CA THR A 113 1.65 -4.54 -4.32
C THR A 113 2.75 -3.71 -4.98
N LEU A 114 2.41 -2.58 -5.61
CA LEU A 114 3.38 -1.63 -6.17
C LEU A 114 4.20 -0.94 -5.08
N ILE A 115 3.55 -0.48 -4.01
CA ILE A 115 4.25 0.11 -2.86
C ILE A 115 5.19 -0.90 -2.22
N TRP A 116 4.75 -2.16 -2.08
CA TRP A 116 5.61 -3.24 -1.61
C TRP A 116 6.82 -3.46 -2.53
N TYR A 117 6.63 -3.38 -3.85
CA TYR A 117 7.73 -3.51 -4.81
C TYR A 117 8.74 -2.38 -4.71
N VAL A 118 8.26 -1.13 -4.64
CA VAL A 118 9.13 0.03 -4.39
C VAL A 118 9.88 -0.13 -3.06
N ALA A 119 9.22 -0.67 -2.04
CA ALA A 119 9.85 -1.00 -0.77
C ALA A 119 10.94 -2.09 -0.92
N SER A 120 10.83 -3.04 -1.85
CA SER A 120 11.90 -4.02 -2.10
C SER A 120 13.08 -3.41 -2.85
N ILE A 121 12.83 -2.47 -3.79
CA ILE A 121 13.88 -1.67 -4.43
C ILE A 121 14.73 -0.94 -3.39
N PHE A 122 14.10 -0.20 -2.46
CA PHE A 122 14.84 0.47 -1.37
C PHE A 122 15.69 -0.50 -0.56
N GLN A 123 15.16 -1.67 -0.23
CA GLN A 123 15.91 -2.67 0.53
C GLN A 123 17.13 -3.19 -0.23
N ARG A 124 17.02 -3.42 -1.55
CA ARG A 124 18.14 -3.87 -2.39
C ARG A 124 19.23 -2.81 -2.49
N ILE A 125 18.84 -1.55 -2.72
CA ILE A 125 19.77 -0.41 -2.71
C ILE A 125 20.50 -0.32 -1.37
N ASN A 126 19.78 -0.44 -0.24
CA ASN A 126 20.39 -0.37 1.09
C ASN A 126 21.40 -1.49 1.32
N LYS A 127 21.06 -2.74 0.96
CA LYS A 127 21.97 -3.88 1.09
C LYS A 127 23.23 -3.70 0.25
N TYR A 128 23.07 -3.19 -0.96
CA TYR A 128 24.19 -2.96 -1.86
C TYR A 128 25.16 -1.89 -1.34
N ILE A 129 24.64 -0.72 -0.92
CA ILE A 129 25.48 0.34 -0.36
C ILE A 129 26.21 -0.13 0.90
N LEU A 130 25.53 -0.87 1.78
CA LEU A 130 26.16 -1.44 2.98
C LEU A 130 27.28 -2.43 2.63
N HIS A 131 27.07 -3.29 1.63
CA HIS A 131 28.10 -4.23 1.18
C HIS A 131 29.34 -3.52 0.60
N LEU A 132 29.13 -2.43 -0.16
CA LEU A 132 30.23 -1.59 -0.64
C LEU A 132 31.01 -0.97 0.52
N SER A 133 30.32 -0.38 1.49
CA SER A 133 30.94 0.22 2.68
C SER A 133 31.72 -0.79 3.52
N ALA A 134 31.22 -2.02 3.67
CA ALA A 134 31.88 -3.06 4.46
C ALA A 134 33.18 -3.57 3.82
N ASN A 135 33.20 -3.78 2.50
CA ASN A 135 34.38 -4.28 1.79
C ASN A 135 35.52 -3.23 1.74
N ASP A 136 35.16 -1.95 1.77
CA ASP A 136 36.12 -0.86 1.75
C ASP A 136 36.93 -0.79 3.06
N ASN A 137 36.34 -1.13 4.21
CA ASN A 137 37.07 -1.10 5.49
C ASN A 137 38.23 -2.11 5.61
N CYS A 138 38.22 -3.22 4.85
CA CYS A 138 39.31 -4.21 4.87
C CYS A 138 40.28 -4.10 3.68
N GLY A 139 39.82 -3.70 2.49
CA GLY A 139 40.64 -3.71 1.27
C GLY A 139 41.23 -2.35 0.86
N ILE A 140 40.52 -1.25 1.11
CA ILE A 140 40.88 0.07 0.57
C ILE A 140 42.11 0.66 1.25
N LYS A 141 42.29 0.45 2.55
CA LYS A 141 43.47 0.95 3.28
C LYS A 141 44.80 0.38 2.73
N MET A 142 44.77 -0.80 2.12
CA MET A 142 45.93 -1.43 1.48
C MET A 142 46.01 -1.22 -0.04
N MET A 143 44.88 -1.22 -0.77
CA MET A 143 44.88 -1.06 -2.23
C MET A 143 45.09 0.37 -2.73
N TRP A 144 44.75 1.40 -1.94
CA TRP A 144 44.89 2.80 -2.37
C TRP A 144 46.34 3.27 -2.42
N LYS A 145 47.27 2.52 -1.81
CA LYS A 145 48.70 2.83 -1.87
C LYS A 145 49.43 2.24 -3.09
N LYS A 146 48.81 1.38 -3.92
CA LYS A 146 49.58 0.58 -4.90
C LYS A 146 49.04 0.46 -6.33
N VAL A 147 47.89 1.04 -6.70
CA VAL A 147 47.35 0.84 -8.07
C VAL A 147 47.41 2.11 -8.92
N PRO A 148 48.16 2.12 -10.05
CA PRO A 148 48.20 3.24 -10.98
C PRO A 148 46.91 3.38 -11.81
N SER A 149 46.22 4.49 -11.59
CA SER A 149 45.48 5.39 -12.51
C SER A 149 44.52 4.89 -13.61
N ARG A 150 44.45 3.62 -14.02
CA ARG A 150 43.51 3.19 -15.11
C ARG A 150 42.16 2.63 -14.65
N SER A 151 42.02 2.23 -13.38
CA SER A 151 40.75 1.69 -12.82
C SER A 151 39.83 2.77 -12.22
N PHE A 152 40.28 4.02 -12.14
CA PHE A 152 39.55 5.11 -11.50
C PHE A 152 38.28 5.52 -12.26
N HIS A 153 38.30 5.41 -13.60
CA HIS A 153 37.18 5.85 -14.43
C HIS A 153 35.94 4.96 -14.28
N ARG A 154 36.14 3.64 -14.14
CA ARG A 154 35.05 2.67 -13.93
C ARG A 154 34.39 2.80 -12.56
N ARG A 155 35.14 3.22 -11.52
CA ARG A 155 34.60 3.47 -10.17
C ARG A 155 33.83 4.79 -10.05
N SER A 156 34.27 5.87 -10.71
CA SER A 156 33.55 7.15 -10.68
C SER A 156 32.12 7.10 -11.27
N LEU A 157 31.90 6.21 -12.25
CA LEU A 157 30.61 5.96 -12.87
C LEU A 157 29.66 5.16 -11.96
N ILE A 158 30.19 4.28 -11.11
CA ILE A 158 29.42 3.48 -10.15
C ILE A 158 28.95 4.36 -8.98
N ASP A 159 29.77 5.34 -8.55
CA ASP A 159 29.41 6.25 -7.45
C ASP A 159 28.37 7.31 -7.86
N THR A 160 28.50 7.90 -9.06
CA THR A 160 27.54 8.91 -9.57
C THR A 160 26.19 8.32 -9.97
N SER A 161 26.13 7.01 -10.23
CA SER A 161 24.90 6.32 -10.64
C SER A 161 24.05 5.93 -9.43
N GLN A 162 24.64 5.41 -8.35
CA GLN A 162 23.95 4.97 -7.13
C GLN A 162 23.01 6.04 -6.50
N HIS A 163 23.50 7.26 -6.37
CA HIS A 163 22.77 8.38 -5.75
C HIS A 163 21.57 8.81 -6.61
N LYS A 164 21.75 8.79 -7.93
CA LYS A 164 20.66 9.08 -8.90
C LYS A 164 19.53 8.06 -8.80
N TYR A 165 19.80 6.79 -8.49
CA TYR A 165 18.75 5.76 -8.41
C TYR A 165 17.91 5.80 -7.14
N SER A 166 18.52 6.08 -5.99
CA SER A 166 17.77 6.31 -4.77
C SER A 166 16.85 7.53 -4.92
N LEU A 167 17.33 8.60 -5.59
CA LEU A 167 16.50 9.76 -5.93
C LEU A 167 15.34 9.37 -6.84
N LEU A 168 15.64 8.63 -7.90
CA LEU A 168 14.65 8.20 -8.88
C LEU A 168 13.59 7.31 -8.23
N THR A 169 13.96 6.47 -7.26
CA THR A 169 13.03 5.63 -6.50
C THR A 169 12.12 6.47 -5.61
N VAL A 170 12.67 7.48 -4.91
CA VAL A 170 11.87 8.43 -4.10
C VAL A 170 10.91 9.24 -4.97
N ILE A 171 11.37 9.77 -6.10
CA ILE A 171 10.54 10.51 -7.07
C ILE A 171 9.44 9.62 -7.64
N THR A 172 9.78 8.37 -7.99
CA THR A 172 8.83 7.39 -8.51
C THR A 172 7.77 7.05 -7.46
N CYS A 173 8.16 6.91 -6.19
CA CYS A 173 7.21 6.66 -5.11
C CYS A 173 6.26 7.84 -4.89
N HIS A 174 6.76 9.08 -4.92
CA HIS A 174 5.92 10.29 -4.86
C HIS A 174 4.99 10.41 -6.07
N THR A 175 5.47 10.07 -7.27
CA THR A 175 4.67 10.09 -8.50
C THR A 175 3.54 9.06 -8.40
N LEU A 176 3.87 7.83 -7.97
CA LEU A 176 2.89 6.78 -7.71
C LEU A 176 1.87 7.24 -6.67
N HIS A 177 2.33 7.81 -5.56
CA HIS A 177 1.45 8.33 -4.54
C HIS A 177 0.49 9.39 -5.07
N ARG A 178 1.00 10.36 -5.85
CA ARG A 178 0.19 11.42 -6.45
C ARG A 178 -0.92 10.86 -7.35
N VAL A 179 -0.62 9.82 -8.13
CA VAL A 179 -1.61 9.13 -8.97
C VAL A 179 -2.73 8.49 -8.14
N PHE A 180 -2.36 7.79 -7.06
CA PHE A 180 -3.31 7.05 -6.23
C PHE A 180 -3.89 7.87 -5.07
N GLN A 181 -3.45 9.10 -4.84
CA GLN A 181 -3.76 9.87 -3.62
C GLN A 181 -5.26 10.10 -3.44
N ILE A 182 -5.93 10.60 -4.49
CA ILE A 182 -7.37 10.88 -4.47
C ILE A 182 -8.13 9.59 -4.23
N GLN A 183 -7.83 8.56 -5.01
CA GLN A 183 -8.44 7.24 -4.89
C GLN A 183 -8.28 6.67 -3.48
N LEU A 184 -7.06 6.67 -2.94
CA LEU A 184 -6.74 6.13 -1.62
C LEU A 184 -7.50 6.87 -0.51
N THR A 185 -7.61 8.19 -0.62
CA THR A 185 -8.33 9.03 0.35
C THR A 185 -9.83 8.74 0.32
N THR A 186 -10.44 8.75 -0.86
CA THR A 186 -11.86 8.44 -1.03
C THR A 186 -12.17 7.03 -0.55
N THR A 187 -11.33 6.08 -0.90
CA THR A 187 -11.45 4.69 -0.47
C THR A 187 -11.32 4.53 1.05
N MET A 188 -10.39 5.23 1.70
CA MET A 188 -10.27 5.20 3.18
C MET A 188 -11.46 5.83 3.89
N ALA A 189 -12.02 6.90 3.34
CA ALA A 189 -13.27 7.49 3.84
C ALA A 189 -14.46 6.53 3.67
N ASN A 190 -14.56 5.86 2.52
CA ASN A 190 -15.59 4.84 2.30
C ASN A 190 -15.44 3.66 3.27
N HIS A 191 -14.21 3.17 3.51
CA HIS A 191 -13.95 2.13 4.50
C HIS A 191 -14.39 2.53 5.91
N PHE A 192 -14.13 3.77 6.31
CA PHE A 192 -14.57 4.29 7.60
C PHE A 192 -16.10 4.19 7.74
N ILE A 193 -16.83 4.70 6.76
CA ILE A 193 -18.31 4.67 6.74
C ILE A 193 -18.81 3.22 6.80
N LEU A 194 -18.24 2.33 5.96
CA LEU A 194 -18.65 0.94 5.91
C LEU A 194 -18.38 0.21 7.23
N ILE A 195 -17.20 0.39 7.84
CA ILE A 195 -16.87 -0.24 9.11
C ILE A 195 -17.86 0.19 10.20
N VAL A 196 -18.14 1.49 10.33
CA VAL A 196 -19.13 2.00 11.29
C VAL A 196 -20.52 1.40 11.03
N LEU A 197 -20.97 1.35 9.77
CA LEU A 197 -22.26 0.75 9.40
C LEU A 197 -22.33 -0.75 9.71
N PHE A 198 -21.28 -1.51 9.41
CA PHE A 198 -21.25 -2.95 9.71
C PHE A 198 -21.21 -3.23 11.20
N THR A 199 -20.45 -2.45 11.98
CA THR A 199 -20.46 -2.57 13.45
C THR A 199 -21.83 -2.21 14.02
N TYR A 200 -22.47 -1.15 13.51
CA TYR A 200 -23.83 -0.80 13.89
C TYR A 200 -24.81 -1.94 13.58
N PHE A 201 -24.75 -2.52 12.38
CA PHE A 201 -25.61 -3.64 12.04
C PHE A 201 -25.39 -4.84 12.96
N GLN A 202 -24.15 -5.21 13.23
CA GLN A 202 -23.86 -6.30 14.17
C GLN A 202 -24.46 -6.03 15.55
N TYR A 203 -24.37 -4.79 16.05
CA TYR A 203 -24.99 -4.39 17.31
C TYR A 203 -26.53 -4.49 17.26
N THR A 204 -27.17 -3.97 16.20
CA THR A 204 -28.63 -4.07 16.06
C THR A 204 -29.12 -5.49 15.88
N TYR A 205 -28.34 -6.35 15.22
CA TYR A 205 -28.61 -7.78 15.22
C TYR A 205 -28.52 -8.24 16.67
N PHE A 206 -27.36 -8.14 17.32
CA PHE A 206 -27.15 -8.63 18.69
C PHE A 206 -28.26 -8.26 19.69
N LEU A 207 -28.83 -7.03 19.63
CA LEU A 207 -29.93 -6.64 20.51
C LEU A 207 -31.29 -7.25 20.17
N ASN A 208 -31.59 -7.49 18.90
CA ASN A 208 -32.94 -7.85 18.46
C ASN A 208 -33.26 -9.35 18.61
N GLU A 209 -32.51 -10.10 19.43
CA GLU A 209 -32.53 -11.58 19.53
C GLU A 209 -33.93 -12.21 19.39
N PRO A 210 -34.31 -12.70 18.20
CA PRO A 210 -35.42 -13.62 18.07
C PRO A 210 -34.84 -15.04 18.18
N ASN A 211 -35.45 -15.90 19.01
CA ASN A 211 -35.22 -17.35 19.09
C ASN A 211 -34.27 -17.93 18.02
N ILE A 212 -33.12 -18.45 18.45
CA ILE A 212 -31.99 -19.01 17.68
C ILE A 212 -32.41 -19.66 16.36
N ARG A 213 -32.52 -18.87 15.28
CA ARG A 213 -32.78 -19.36 13.93
C ARG A 213 -31.46 -19.44 13.17
N ILE A 214 -31.18 -20.59 12.55
CA ILE A 214 -29.93 -20.83 11.78
C ILE A 214 -29.65 -19.69 10.78
N GLN A 215 -30.70 -19.20 10.12
CA GLN A 215 -30.65 -18.09 9.17
C GLN A 215 -30.04 -16.80 9.76
N TYR A 216 -30.42 -16.50 11.00
CA TYR A 216 -29.95 -15.32 11.70
C TYR A 216 -28.45 -15.41 12.03
N MET A 217 -28.00 -16.58 12.47
CA MET A 217 -26.58 -16.86 12.70
C MET A 217 -25.75 -16.72 11.42
N LEU A 218 -26.26 -17.22 10.29
CA LEU A 218 -25.59 -17.09 9.00
C LEU A 218 -25.45 -15.62 8.56
N ASN A 219 -26.51 -14.82 8.73
CA ASN A 219 -26.47 -13.38 8.45
C ASN A 219 -25.44 -12.66 9.33
N TYR A 220 -25.40 -12.97 10.63
CA TYR A 220 -24.43 -12.41 11.56
C TYR A 220 -22.98 -12.75 11.17
N ILE A 221 -22.72 -14.01 10.82
CA ILE A 221 -21.40 -14.47 10.33
C ILE A 221 -21.02 -13.74 9.04
N GLY A 222 -21.96 -13.57 8.10
CA GLY A 222 -21.73 -12.79 6.88
C GLY A 222 -21.34 -11.33 7.15
N LEU A 223 -22.04 -10.66 8.07
CA LEU A 223 -21.70 -9.30 8.51
C LEU A 223 -20.32 -9.23 9.18
N ALA A 224 -19.99 -10.22 10.01
CA ALA A 224 -18.68 -10.32 10.66
C ALA A 224 -17.54 -10.49 9.66
N MET A 225 -17.72 -11.34 8.65
CA MET A 225 -16.72 -11.52 7.59
C MET A 225 -16.53 -10.25 6.76
N MET A 226 -17.61 -9.52 6.45
CA MET A 226 -17.53 -8.22 5.77
C MET A 226 -16.75 -7.19 6.60
N LEU A 227 -17.05 -7.09 7.90
CA LEU A 227 -16.33 -6.19 8.81
C LEU A 227 -14.84 -6.54 8.87
N LEU A 228 -14.51 -7.83 9.09
CA LEU A 228 -13.13 -8.30 9.15
C LEU A 228 -12.39 -8.04 7.83
N PHE A 229 -13.04 -8.22 6.69
CA PHE A 229 -12.46 -7.91 5.38
C PHE A 229 -12.06 -6.44 5.26
N PHE A 230 -12.94 -5.50 5.61
CA PHE A 230 -12.61 -4.07 5.53
C PHE A 230 -11.53 -3.65 6.52
N VAL A 231 -11.58 -4.16 7.75
CA VAL A 231 -10.53 -3.94 8.76
C VAL A 231 -9.18 -4.47 8.24
N ALA A 232 -9.16 -5.70 7.71
CA ALA A 232 -7.96 -6.31 7.17
C ALA A 232 -7.38 -5.51 6.01
N LYS A 233 -8.21 -4.96 5.11
CA LYS A 233 -7.78 -4.09 4.00
C LYS A 233 -7.10 -2.82 4.49
N VAL A 234 -7.75 -2.10 5.41
CA VAL A 234 -7.21 -0.85 5.98
C VAL A 234 -5.86 -1.11 6.65
N VAL A 235 -5.75 -2.18 7.44
CA VAL A 235 -4.51 -2.58 8.12
C VAL A 235 -3.43 -3.01 7.11
N PHE A 236 -3.76 -3.87 6.15
CA PHE A 236 -2.83 -4.38 5.15
C PHE A 236 -2.19 -3.25 4.35
N LEU A 237 -3.01 -2.30 3.87
CA LEU A 237 -2.56 -1.19 3.06
C LEU A 237 -1.65 -0.24 3.84
N ASN A 238 -2.07 0.18 5.03
CA ASN A 238 -1.26 1.06 5.89
C ASN A 238 0.05 0.39 6.34
N ASN A 239 0.04 -0.91 6.59
CA ASN A 239 1.26 -1.65 6.93
C ASN A 239 2.27 -1.70 5.78
N ASN A 240 1.81 -1.85 4.53
CA ASN A 240 2.70 -1.81 3.37
C ASN A 240 3.29 -0.41 3.15
N ILE A 241 2.47 0.63 3.33
CA ILE A 241 2.92 2.03 3.31
C ILE A 241 3.99 2.27 4.36
N GLU A 242 3.73 1.92 5.62
CA GLU A 242 4.68 2.08 6.73
C GLU A 242 6.00 1.36 6.45
N LYS A 243 5.93 0.10 5.99
CA LYS A 243 7.13 -0.68 5.63
C LYS A 243 7.94 0.00 4.53
N CYS A 244 7.28 0.57 3.52
CA CYS A 244 7.94 1.34 2.47
C CYS A 244 8.65 2.57 3.06
N CYS A 245 7.95 3.36 3.87
CA CYS A 245 8.50 4.55 4.52
C CYS A 245 9.70 4.23 5.43
N LYS A 246 9.62 3.16 6.24
CA LYS A 246 10.74 2.70 7.08
C LYS A 246 11.97 2.32 6.26
N LYS A 247 11.78 1.62 5.15
CA LYS A 247 12.89 1.22 4.26
C LYS A 247 13.51 2.41 3.53
N ALA A 248 12.68 3.35 3.06
CA ALA A 248 13.15 4.60 2.47
C ALA A 248 13.94 5.45 3.49
N TYR A 249 13.48 5.51 4.75
CA TYR A 249 14.20 6.18 5.82
C TYR A 249 15.54 5.50 6.13
N HIS A 250 15.58 4.17 6.14
CA HIS A 250 16.82 3.43 6.29
C HIS A 250 17.81 3.74 5.16
N THR A 251 17.34 4.03 3.94
CA THR A 251 18.22 4.47 2.85
C THR A 251 18.95 5.76 3.19
N VAL A 252 18.26 6.72 3.80
CA VAL A 252 18.89 7.97 4.28
C VAL A 252 20.00 7.68 5.29
N TYR A 253 19.74 6.80 6.24
CA TYR A 253 20.75 6.40 7.24
C TYR A 253 21.99 5.79 6.58
N VAL A 254 21.80 4.84 5.65
CA VAL A 254 22.89 4.19 4.92
C VAL A 254 23.70 5.19 4.08
N LEU A 255 23.04 6.19 3.50
CA LEU A 255 23.72 7.26 2.76
C LEU A 255 24.56 8.17 3.66
N TYR A 256 24.09 8.49 4.87
CA TYR A 256 24.91 9.21 5.86
C TYR A 256 26.17 8.42 6.21
N THR A 257 26.03 7.12 6.45
CA THR A 257 27.18 6.24 6.69
C THR A 257 28.16 6.26 5.52
N LEU A 258 27.65 6.19 4.27
CA LEU A 258 28.50 6.26 3.07
C LEU A 258 29.23 7.60 2.93
N ARG A 259 28.57 8.72 3.25
CA ARG A 259 29.17 10.06 3.25
C ARG A 259 30.37 10.11 4.17
N ASP A 260 30.22 9.62 5.40
CA ASP A 260 31.27 9.70 6.42
C ASP A 260 32.51 8.86 6.05
N PHE A 261 32.35 7.80 5.25
CA PHE A 261 33.46 7.01 4.71
C PHE A 261 34.13 7.64 3.47
N THR A 262 33.45 8.55 2.78
CA THR A 262 33.95 9.15 1.54
C THR A 262 34.96 10.25 1.84
N HIS A 263 36.22 10.13 1.41
CA HIS A 263 37.26 11.13 1.70
C HIS A 263 37.29 12.32 0.72
N ASN A 264 36.61 12.22 -0.42
CA ASN A 264 36.57 13.30 -1.41
C ASN A 264 35.50 14.34 -1.02
N PRO A 265 35.87 15.60 -0.76
CA PRO A 265 34.94 16.64 -0.32
C PRO A 265 33.83 16.93 -1.34
N GLU A 266 34.13 16.91 -2.65
CA GLU A 266 33.13 17.12 -3.71
C GLU A 266 32.04 16.05 -3.65
N ARG A 267 32.44 14.79 -3.45
CA ARG A 267 31.49 13.67 -3.33
C ARG A 267 30.71 13.75 -2.03
N GLN A 268 31.34 14.12 -0.91
CA GLN A 268 30.62 14.31 0.35
C GLN A 268 29.54 15.39 0.22
N GLU A 269 29.83 16.47 -0.51
CA GLU A 269 28.86 17.51 -0.80
C GLU A 269 27.70 16.99 -1.65
N GLU A 270 27.98 16.28 -2.75
CA GLU A 270 26.94 15.65 -3.58
C GLU A 270 26.03 14.71 -2.77
N ILE A 271 26.63 13.85 -1.94
CA ILE A 271 25.88 12.94 -1.06
C ILE A 271 25.04 13.73 -0.06
N SER A 272 25.57 14.81 0.50
CA SER A 272 24.84 15.66 1.45
C SER A 272 23.66 16.38 0.81
N GLN A 273 23.85 16.96 -0.38
CA GLN A 273 22.77 17.57 -1.16
C GLN A 273 21.69 16.53 -1.49
N PHE A 274 22.10 15.31 -1.83
CA PHE A 274 21.18 14.24 -2.15
C PHE A 274 20.37 13.77 -0.93
N ILE A 275 21.04 13.52 0.19
CA ILE A 275 20.37 13.21 1.45
C ILE A 275 19.39 14.32 1.82
N LEU A 276 19.80 15.59 1.67
CA LEU A 276 18.94 16.74 1.91
C LEU A 276 17.69 16.69 1.03
N GLN A 277 17.81 16.36 -0.26
CA GLN A 277 16.65 16.20 -1.14
C GLN A 277 15.70 15.08 -0.70
N ILE A 278 16.22 13.92 -0.27
CA ILE A 278 15.38 12.83 0.24
C ILE A 278 14.70 13.22 1.56
N VAL A 279 15.43 13.87 2.45
CA VAL A 279 14.94 14.29 3.77
C VAL A 279 13.91 15.41 3.64
N GLN A 280 14.15 16.40 2.79
CA GLN A 280 13.19 17.48 2.48
C GLN A 280 11.94 16.92 1.82
N LYS A 281 12.11 16.00 0.86
CA LYS A 281 11.00 15.25 0.24
C LYS A 281 10.70 13.96 0.99
N ARG A 282 10.67 14.02 2.33
CA ARG A 282 10.45 12.86 3.19
C ARG A 282 9.27 12.07 2.65
N LEU A 283 9.45 10.78 2.40
CA LEU A 283 8.39 9.92 1.90
C LEU A 283 7.29 9.84 2.95
N ARG A 284 6.31 10.72 2.82
CA ARG A 284 5.14 10.85 3.68
C ARG A 284 3.93 10.76 2.78
N LEU A 285 3.40 9.56 2.66
CA LEU A 285 2.20 9.30 1.90
C LEU A 285 1.01 9.87 2.70
N SER A 286 0.32 10.85 2.14
CA SER A 286 -0.75 11.60 2.81
C SER A 286 -2.07 11.52 2.05
N ALA A 287 -3.16 11.43 2.80
CA ALA A 287 -4.51 11.66 2.32
C ALA A 287 -4.68 13.15 2.03
N MET A 288 -4.59 13.56 0.75
CA MET A 288 -4.77 14.95 0.30
C MET A 288 -4.01 16.01 1.13
N GLY A 289 -2.82 15.69 1.66
CA GLY A 289 -2.02 16.61 2.47
C GLY A 289 -2.47 16.81 3.92
N SER A 290 -3.61 16.24 4.35
CA SER A 290 -4.15 16.43 5.71
C SER A 290 -3.66 15.37 6.71
N VAL A 291 -3.66 14.10 6.31
CA VAL A 291 -3.38 12.97 7.21
C VAL A 291 -2.36 12.01 6.60
N TYR A 292 -1.33 11.62 7.34
CA TYR A 292 -0.31 10.70 6.86
C TYR A 292 -0.67 9.24 7.11
N PHE A 293 -0.67 8.41 6.06
CA PHE A 293 -0.88 6.97 6.17
C PHE A 293 0.27 6.29 6.92
N GLY A 294 -0.04 5.21 7.65
CA GLY A 294 0.89 4.48 8.49
C GLY A 294 0.27 4.03 9.81
N HIS A 295 1.10 3.56 10.75
CA HIS A 295 0.59 3.03 12.03
C HIS A 295 -0.15 4.08 12.87
N ARG A 296 0.34 5.33 12.88
CA ARG A 296 -0.32 6.43 13.62
C ARG A 296 -1.73 6.72 13.08
N PHE A 297 -1.90 6.67 11.76
CA PHE A 297 -3.22 6.78 11.14
C PHE A 297 -4.12 5.64 11.56
N LEU A 298 -3.64 4.39 11.52
CA LEU A 298 -4.43 3.22 11.95
C LEU A 298 -4.95 3.37 13.39
N CYS A 299 -4.08 3.75 14.33
CA CYS A 299 -4.50 3.96 15.73
C CYS A 299 -5.59 5.03 15.82
N THR A 300 -5.39 6.17 15.17
CA THR A 300 -6.36 7.29 15.17
C THR A 300 -7.68 6.86 14.53
N PHE A 301 -7.61 6.15 13.40
CA PHE A 301 -8.75 5.64 12.65
C PHE A 301 -9.62 4.71 13.50
N PHE A 302 -9.02 3.74 14.21
CA PHE A 302 -9.77 2.82 15.07
C PHE A 302 -10.31 3.49 16.34
N ILE A 303 -9.57 4.42 16.95
CA ILE A 303 -10.08 5.19 18.09
C ILE A 303 -11.34 5.96 17.69
N ILE A 304 -11.33 6.61 16.53
CA ILE A 304 -12.50 7.35 16.03
C ILE A 304 -13.68 6.38 15.80
N ILE A 305 -13.45 5.23 15.15
CA ILE A 305 -14.52 4.21 14.95
C ILE A 305 -15.12 3.76 16.29
N ILE A 306 -14.28 3.41 17.26
CA ILE A 306 -14.73 2.95 18.59
C ILE A 306 -15.59 4.03 19.25
N ASN A 307 -15.15 5.29 19.22
CA ASN A 307 -15.90 6.40 19.79
C ASN A 307 -17.27 6.59 19.10
N TYR A 308 -17.33 6.52 17.77
CA TYR A 308 -18.60 6.59 17.05
C TYR A 308 -19.53 5.44 17.43
N VAL A 309 -19.00 4.22 17.53
CA VAL A 309 -19.78 3.04 17.93
C VAL A 309 -20.34 3.23 19.35
N ILE A 310 -19.53 3.70 20.30
CA ILE A 310 -19.98 3.98 21.68
C ILE A 310 -21.11 5.02 21.68
N ILE A 311 -20.97 6.11 20.93
CA ILE A 311 -21.98 7.17 20.85
C ILE A 311 -23.30 6.61 20.28
N ILE A 312 -23.22 5.80 19.22
CA ILE A 312 -24.42 5.18 18.60
C ILE A 312 -25.11 4.24 19.59
N ILE A 313 -24.33 3.44 20.33
CA ILE A 313 -24.85 2.54 21.37
C ILE A 313 -25.56 3.36 22.46
N GLN A 314 -24.91 4.41 22.98
CA GLN A 314 -25.47 5.27 24.02
C GLN A 314 -26.79 5.91 23.58
N PHE A 315 -26.84 6.45 22.35
CA PHE A 315 -28.03 7.11 21.82
C PHE A 315 -29.21 6.15 21.60
N ASN A 316 -28.93 4.88 21.30
CA ASN A 316 -29.98 3.87 21.16
C ASN A 316 -30.51 3.33 22.50
N THR A 317 -29.76 3.50 23.60
CA THR A 317 -30.17 3.05 24.94
C THR A 317 -30.92 4.10 25.75
N THR A 318 -30.87 5.37 25.34
CA THR A 318 -31.56 6.49 25.99
C THR A 318 -32.94 6.71 25.38
#